data_AF-A0A533SIQ1-F1
#
_entry.id   AF-A0A533SIQ1-F1
#
_cell.length_a   1.000
_cell.length_b   1.000
_cell.length_c   1.000
_cell.angle_alpha   90.00
_cell.angle_beta   90.00
_cell.angle_gamma   90.00
#
_symmetry.space_group_name_H-M   'P 1'
#
loop_
_entity.id
_entity.type
_entity.pdbx_description
1 polymer ?
#
loop_
_entity_poly.entity_id
_entity_poly.type
_entity_poly.pdbx_seq_one_letter_code
_entity_poly.pdbx_strand_id
1 'polypeptide(L)' 'MSKEKDDKDGVWEFYSVDKESMTAKFLGRKCPRCGAIMGFHKQGRSRWHCGQCHYAEYA' A
#
# COMPACT_ATOMS: atom_id res chain seq x y z
N MET A 1 19.34 18.68 -10.24
CA MET A 1 18.07 19.04 -10.91
C MET A 1 17.00 18.10 -10.40
N SER A 2 16.11 18.66 -9.59
CA SER A 2 15.11 17.95 -8.79
C SER A 2 14.02 17.42 -9.71
N LYS A 3 13.87 16.10 -9.79
CA LYS A 3 12.85 15.45 -10.63
C LYS A 3 11.49 15.74 -10.01
N GLU A 4 10.70 16.57 -10.69
CA GLU A 4 9.27 16.78 -10.45
C GLU A 4 8.58 15.41 -10.30
N LYS A 5 7.81 15.26 -9.22
CA LYS A 5 6.98 14.07 -8.96
C LYS A 5 5.52 14.47 -9.15
N ASP A 6 5.12 14.43 -10.41
CA ASP A 6 3.73 14.17 -10.76
C ASP A 6 3.40 12.74 -10.34
N ASP A 7 2.41 12.63 -9.45
CA ASP A 7 1.13 11.98 -9.74
C ASP A 7 0.41 11.73 -8.41
N LYS A 8 -0.74 12.39 -8.25
CA LYS A 8 -1.61 12.25 -7.09
C LYS A 8 -2.40 10.96 -7.24
N ASP A 9 -1.77 9.81 -7.01
CA ASP A 9 -2.49 8.59 -6.69
C ASP A 9 -3.29 8.85 -5.40
N GLY A 10 -4.60 9.03 -5.54
CA GLY A 10 -5.47 9.31 -4.41
C GLY A 10 -5.54 8.10 -3.48
N VAL A 11 -5.53 8.32 -2.17
CA VAL A 11 -5.63 7.25 -1.16
C VAL A 11 -6.86 6.35 -1.37
N TRP A 12 -7.91 6.87 -2.02
CA TRP A 12 -9.13 6.15 -2.37
C TRP A 12 -8.91 4.94 -3.28
N GLU A 13 -7.86 4.90 -4.10
CA GLU A 13 -7.62 3.77 -5.03
C GLU A 13 -7.23 2.49 -4.30
N PHE A 14 -6.73 2.61 -3.07
CA PHE A 14 -6.43 1.44 -2.24
C PHE A 14 -7.66 0.86 -1.53
N TYR A 15 -8.84 1.47 -1.69
CA TYR A 15 -10.08 1.02 -1.07
C TYR A 15 -11.12 0.67 -2.13
N SER A 16 -11.57 -0.59 -2.12
CA SER A 16 -12.76 -0.98 -2.86
C SER A 16 -13.98 -0.71 -1.99
N VAL A 17 -14.96 0.01 -2.54
CA VAL A 17 -16.25 0.26 -1.87
C VAL A 17 -17.27 -0.67 -2.47
N ASP A 18 -17.79 -1.57 -1.65
CA ASP A 18 -18.89 -2.45 -2.00
C ASP A 18 -20.20 -1.70 -1.72
N LYS A 19 -20.95 -1.36 -2.78
CA LYS A 19 -22.16 -0.52 -2.68
C LYS A 19 -23.33 -1.27 -2.05
N GLU A 20 -23.32 -2.60 -2.09
CA GLU A 20 -24.41 -3.43 -1.58
C GLU A 20 -24.32 -3.60 -0.07
N SER A 21 -23.10 -3.79 0.46
CA SER A 21 -22.89 -3.94 1.90
C SER A 21 -22.47 -2.64 2.61
N MET A 22 -22.30 -1.53 1.88
CA MET A 22 -21.74 -0.27 2.40
C MET A 22 -20.40 -0.46 3.13
N THR A 23 -19.58 -1.43 2.70
CA THR A 23 -18.29 -1.72 3.33
C THR A 23 -17.12 -1.30 2.45
N ALA A 24 -16.17 -0.56 3.00
CA ALA A 24 -14.90 -0.27 2.37
C ALA A 24 -13.87 -1.37 2.73
N LYS A 25 -13.42 -2.13 1.72
CA LYS A 25 -12.35 -3.12 1.88
C LYS A 25 -11.04 -2.55 1.36
N PHE A 26 -10.01 -2.56 2.20
CA PHE A 26 -8.66 -2.19 1.81
C PHE A 26 -8.06 -3.28 0.91
N LEU A 27 -7.63 -2.90 -0.29
CA LEU A 27 -7.05 -3.81 -1.29
C LEU A 27 -5.55 -4.06 -1.09
N GLY A 28 -4.88 -3.26 -0.26
CA GLY A 28 -3.46 -3.45 0.04
C GLY A 28 -3.18 -4.53 1.08
N ARG A 29 -1.90 -4.80 1.33
CA ARG A 29 -1.45 -5.78 2.31
C ARG A 29 -1.21 -5.12 3.67
N LYS A 30 -1.69 -5.73 4.75
CA LYS A 30 -1.37 -5.32 6.13
C LYS A 30 -0.15 -6.07 6.65
N CYS A 31 0.64 -5.41 7.48
CA CYS A 31 1.82 -6.01 8.08
C CYS A 31 1.41 -7.09 9.11
N PRO A 32 1.96 -8.31 9.04
CA PRO A 32 1.63 -9.38 10.00
C PRO A 32 2.15 -9.08 11.42
N ARG A 33 3.11 -8.18 11.58
CA ARG A 33 3.69 -7.84 12.90
C ARG A 33 2.98 -6.70 13.62
N CYS A 34 2.56 -5.66 12.91
CA CYS A 34 2.01 -4.45 13.53
C CYS A 34 0.64 -4.02 12.99
N GLY A 35 0.09 -4.70 11.99
CA GLY A 35 -1.20 -4.36 11.38
C GLY A 35 -1.20 -3.09 10.52
N ALA A 36 -0.07 -2.37 10.42
CA ALA A 36 0.07 -1.19 9.58
C ALA A 36 -0.01 -1.54 8.08
N ILE A 37 -0.39 -0.56 7.25
CA ILE A 37 -0.43 -0.71 5.79
C ILE A 37 1.00 -0.83 5.26
N MET A 38 1.24 -1.86 4.45
CA MET A 38 2.54 -2.05 3.78
C MET A 38 2.53 -1.40 2.40
N GLY A 39 3.66 -0.79 2.03
CA GLY A 39 3.90 -0.27 0.69
C GLY A 39 4.44 -1.37 -0.21
N PHE A 40 3.86 -1.52 -1.40
CA PHE A 40 4.38 -2.44 -2.41
C PHE A 40 5.37 -1.73 -3.32
N HIS A 41 6.62 -2.19 -3.34
CA HIS A 41 7.64 -1.68 -4.24
C HIS A 41 7.84 -2.66 -5.39
N LYS A 42 7.50 -2.22 -6.61
CA LYS A 42 7.67 -2.99 -7.85
C LYS A 42 9.06 -2.86 -8.47
N GLN A 43 9.84 -1.83 -8.10
CA GLN A 43 11.14 -1.57 -8.73
C GLN A 43 12.23 -2.50 -8.17
N GLY A 44 12.89 -3.26 -9.06
CA GLY A 44 13.96 -4.20 -8.72
C GLY A 44 13.42 -5.60 -8.37
N ARG A 45 13.19 -5.85 -7.08
CA ARG A 45 12.46 -7.04 -6.60
C ARG A 45 11.16 -6.60 -5.96
N SER A 46 10.06 -7.27 -6.32
CA SER A 46 8.77 -7.13 -5.66
C SER A 46 8.94 -7.32 -4.16
N ARG A 47 8.73 -6.24 -3.40
CA ARG A 47 8.76 -6.31 -1.95
C ARG A 47 7.64 -5.53 -1.32
N TRP A 48 7.11 -6.10 -0.26
CA TRP A 48 6.24 -5.40 0.68
C TRP A 48 7.10 -4.85 1.80
N HIS A 49 7.08 -3.54 1.97
CA HIS A 49 7.82 -2.88 3.04
C HIS A 49 6.84 -2.17 3.99
N CYS A 50 6.97 -2.46 5.27
CA CYS A 50 6.24 -1.77 6.32
C CYS A 50 7.05 -0.56 6.78
N GLY A 51 6.50 0.65 6.60
CA GLY A 51 7.13 1.88 7.05
C GLY A 51 7.19 2.06 8.58
N GLN A 52 6.38 1.32 9.34
CA GLN A 52 6.29 1.51 10.80
C GLN A 52 7.25 0.61 11.58
N CYS A 53 7.37 -0.67 11.21
CA CYS A 53 8.25 -1.63 11.88
C CYS A 53 9.46 -2.03 11.05
N HIS A 54 9.68 -1.38 9.89
CA HIS A 54 10.77 -1.68 8.94
C HIS A 54 10.79 -3.14 8.48
N TYR A 55 9.65 -3.83 8.55
CA TYR A 55 9.53 -5.19 8.03
C TYR A 55 9.51 -5.19 6.52
N ALA A 56 10.45 -5.89 5.89
CA ALA A 56 10.42 -6.17 4.47
C ALA A 56 10.06 -7.65 4.25
N GLU A 57 9.03 -7.89 3.48
CA GLU A 57 8.69 -9.20 2.95
C GLU A 57 8.96 -9.17 1.44
N TYR A 58 9.76 -10.11 0.97
CA TYR A 58 10.10 -10.23 -0.45
C TYR A 58 9.18 -11.29 -1.04
N ALA A 59 8.49 -10.94 -2.12
CA ALA A 59 7.65 -11.85 -2.88
C ALA A 59 8.41 -12.33 -4.12
#